data_AF-A0A958GG91-F1
#
_entry.id   AF-A0A958GG91-F1
#
_cell.length_a   1.000
_cell.length_b   1.000
_cell.length_c   1.000
_cell.angle_alpha   90.00
_cell.angle_beta   90.00
_cell.angle_gamma   90.00
#
_symmetry.space_group_name_H-M   'P 1'
#
loop_
_entity.id
_entity.type
_entity.pdbx_description
1 polymer ?
#
loop_
_entity_poly.entity_id
_entity_poly.type
_entity_poly.pdbx_seq_one_letter_code
_entity_poly.pdbx_strand_id
1 'polypeptide(L)'
;MARFVSPFAQWILSRNSNVTHRFRREFGGSYVLLAENCEKIGELSPFVSVAVRDLELLPKTDDKLYDLQWNINNSGQDFSNLDSVGPGIHGIDFNIEEAWAIHENREEVVIAMFEYGIDTNHPDLNSNFFQNIAELNGTAGVDDDGNGYIDDIHGANMSLNNGDIDMHRSKSIDPHGTGVGGVAIATTNNGFGAAGVFDGARLLTITGDDPNQTLLSFISDLTKGIGYLIDMKTRYDNNDGGANVRVLNISLGNFFSCERGIHPSIDAFLDASDAANKAGILIVGATSNLSINHDGKVKEWPTNCEGPNQITVGSINRAGKLASSGYGIHSVELAAPGHQVLVPWYFDDLGSAFAFVSGTSFAAPGVAAISAMISSMYPTLAPAEISQILIDSSDELPDLKGKITSGGKINAYSALLLAGERAVSQNPLGDFDGDGNLDSSDIDLLSTAVREQSLDLTYDVNSDGSIDQLDRNYWITELKKTWLGDSNLDGVFDSSDFTFAFTAGEYEDETLGNSGWSEGDWNGDGDFDSSDLVVAFAAGGYNSGPLP
;
A
#
# COMPACT_ATOMS: atom_id res chain seq x y z
N MET A 1 -8.13 -35.94 21.51
CA MET A 1 -7.86 -35.13 20.31
C MET A 1 -9.10 -34.32 20.00
N ALA A 2 -9.27 -33.20 20.72
CA ALA A 2 -10.31 -32.22 20.45
C ALA A 2 -9.78 -31.30 19.34
N ARG A 3 -10.61 -31.07 18.30
CA ARG A 3 -10.29 -30.20 17.18
C ARG A 3 -10.70 -28.77 17.55
N PHE A 4 -9.75 -27.84 17.52
CA PHE A 4 -10.07 -26.41 17.56
C PHE A 4 -10.65 -26.03 16.19
N VAL A 5 -11.96 -25.92 16.15
CA VAL A 5 -12.69 -25.17 15.13
C VAL A 5 -12.72 -23.73 15.67
N SER A 6 -12.40 -22.74 14.83
CA SER A 6 -12.49 -21.32 15.21
C SER A 6 -13.89 -21.04 15.83
N PRO A 7 -13.98 -20.25 16.93
CA PRO A 7 -15.25 -19.88 17.55
C PRO A 7 -16.27 -19.29 16.55
N PHE A 8 -15.77 -18.61 15.52
CA PHE A 8 -16.59 -18.03 14.44
C PHE A 8 -17.23 -19.09 13.53
N ALA A 9 -16.48 -20.15 13.19
CA ALA A 9 -17.01 -21.27 12.42
C ALA A 9 -18.01 -22.12 13.23
N GLN A 10 -17.85 -22.23 14.56
CA GLN A 10 -18.86 -22.87 15.42
C GLN A 10 -20.14 -22.03 15.55
N TRP A 11 -20.03 -20.70 15.53
CA TRP A 11 -21.16 -19.78 15.56
C TRP A 11 -22.06 -19.94 14.32
N ILE A 12 -21.48 -19.97 13.11
CA ILE A 12 -22.22 -20.18 11.84
C ILE A 12 -22.93 -21.55 11.81
N LEU A 13 -22.26 -22.61 12.27
CA LEU A 13 -22.82 -23.98 12.25
C LEU A 13 -24.01 -24.17 13.21
N SER A 14 -24.14 -23.34 14.24
CA SER A 14 -25.19 -23.46 15.25
C SER A 14 -26.57 -22.92 14.82
N ARG A 15 -26.64 -22.15 13.71
CA ARG A 15 -27.85 -21.42 13.29
C ARG A 15 -28.49 -21.92 11.99
N ASN A 16 -27.80 -22.74 11.19
CA ASN A 16 -28.30 -23.17 9.88
C ASN A 16 -28.40 -24.71 9.76
N SER A 17 -29.55 -25.27 10.14
CA SER A 17 -29.83 -26.70 10.07
C SER A 17 -30.32 -27.21 8.70
N ASN A 18 -30.40 -26.35 7.67
CA ASN A 18 -31.02 -26.69 6.38
C ASN A 18 -30.17 -26.43 5.13
N VAL A 19 -28.87 -26.13 5.24
CA VAL A 19 -28.00 -25.95 4.07
C VAL A 19 -27.17 -27.21 3.83
N THR A 20 -27.31 -27.80 2.63
CA THR A 20 -26.52 -28.97 2.22
C THR A 20 -25.17 -28.49 1.70
N HIS A 21 -24.17 -28.40 2.57
CA HIS A 21 -22.82 -27.99 2.17
C HIS A 21 -22.04 -29.16 1.53
N ARG A 22 -21.47 -28.96 0.33
CA ARG A 22 -20.43 -29.84 -0.21
C ARG A 22 -19.07 -29.19 0.02
N PHE A 23 -18.26 -29.79 0.88
CA PHE A 23 -16.86 -29.41 1.06
C PHE A 23 -16.02 -30.08 -0.04
N ARG A 24 -15.31 -29.31 -0.86
CA ARG A 24 -14.21 -29.83 -1.68
C ARG A 24 -12.90 -29.53 -0.95
N ARG A 25 -12.08 -30.57 -0.77
CA ARG A 25 -10.75 -30.45 -0.14
C ARG A 25 -9.73 -30.22 -1.24
N GLU A 26 -9.12 -29.05 -1.29
CA GLU A 26 -7.87 -28.83 -2.01
C GLU A 26 -6.68 -28.93 -1.04
N PHE A 27 -5.56 -29.42 -1.55
CA PHE A 27 -4.36 -29.70 -0.77
C PHE A 27 -3.74 -28.37 -0.30
N GLY A 28 -3.82 -28.08 0.99
CA GLY A 28 -3.23 -26.86 1.57
C GLY A 28 -3.72 -26.47 2.95
N GLY A 29 -4.81 -27.08 3.46
CA GLY A 29 -5.27 -26.81 4.83
C GLY A 29 -6.27 -25.65 4.97
N SER A 30 -6.51 -24.90 3.90
CA SER A 30 -7.58 -23.91 3.82
C SER A 30 -8.87 -24.55 3.29
N TYR A 31 -10.01 -24.23 3.91
CA TYR A 31 -11.34 -24.59 3.39
C TYR A 31 -11.93 -23.35 2.73
N VAL A 32 -12.17 -23.39 1.43
CA VAL A 32 -13.00 -22.39 0.74
C VAL A 32 -14.46 -22.82 0.84
N LEU A 33 -15.31 -21.95 1.39
CA LEU A 33 -16.77 -22.13 1.38
C LEU A 33 -17.28 -21.73 -0.01
N LEU A 34 -17.42 -22.71 -0.90
CA LEU A 34 -18.17 -22.53 -2.14
C LEU A 34 -19.66 -22.76 -1.84
N ALA A 35 -20.44 -21.68 -1.79
CA ALA A 35 -21.89 -21.76 -1.76
C ALA A 35 -22.42 -21.68 -3.21
N GLU A 36 -22.54 -22.82 -3.88
CA GLU A 36 -23.24 -22.89 -5.17
C GLU A 36 -24.75 -22.63 -4.93
N ASN A 37 -25.29 -21.57 -5.58
CA ASN A 37 -26.69 -21.11 -5.59
C ASN A 37 -27.18 -20.37 -4.32
N CYS A 38 -26.90 -19.06 -4.22
CA CYS A 38 -27.53 -18.16 -3.24
C CYS A 38 -28.52 -17.17 -3.89
N GLU A 39 -29.72 -17.63 -4.25
CA GLU A 39 -30.82 -16.72 -4.61
C GLU A 39 -31.61 -16.18 -3.40
N LYS A 40 -31.30 -16.61 -2.17
CA LYS A 40 -31.96 -16.08 -0.95
C LYS A 40 -31.03 -16.11 0.27
N ILE A 41 -30.25 -15.05 0.45
CA ILE A 41 -29.76 -14.65 1.76
C ILE A 41 -30.28 -13.24 2.00
N GLY A 42 -31.47 -13.17 2.61
CA GLY A 42 -31.93 -11.92 3.21
C GLY A 42 -31.24 -11.76 4.56
N GLU A 43 -30.72 -10.56 4.80
CA GLU A 43 -30.34 -10.01 6.10
C GLU A 43 -29.21 -10.76 6.85
N LEU A 44 -27.97 -10.49 6.44
CA LEU A 44 -26.80 -10.51 7.34
C LEU A 44 -26.27 -9.07 7.44
N SER A 45 -25.80 -8.73 8.65
CA SER A 45 -25.17 -7.47 9.11
C SER A 45 -24.66 -6.49 8.03
N PRO A 46 -24.83 -5.15 8.20
CA PRO A 46 -24.33 -4.14 7.25
C PRO A 46 -22.80 -4.15 7.06
N PHE A 47 -22.04 -4.85 7.90
CA PHE A 47 -20.58 -4.96 7.78
C PHE A 47 -20.08 -6.17 6.98
N VAL A 48 -20.98 -6.97 6.40
CA VAL A 48 -20.59 -8.14 5.59
C VAL A 48 -21.26 -8.07 4.22
N SER A 49 -20.67 -7.31 3.31
CA SER A 49 -20.82 -7.54 1.88
C SER A 49 -20.00 -8.79 1.50
N VAL A 50 -20.57 -9.99 1.64
CA VAL A 50 -19.99 -11.14 0.95
C VAL A 50 -20.25 -10.94 -0.54
N ALA A 51 -19.26 -10.37 -1.24
CA ALA A 51 -19.19 -10.39 -2.68
C ALA A 51 -18.93 -11.83 -3.13
N VAL A 52 -19.96 -12.67 -3.16
CA VAL A 52 -19.94 -13.87 -4.00
C VAL A 52 -20.17 -13.39 -5.43
N ARG A 53 -19.15 -12.79 -6.05
CA ARG A 53 -19.13 -12.68 -7.51
C ARG A 53 -18.88 -14.08 -8.04
N ASP A 54 -19.75 -14.53 -8.93
CA ASP A 54 -19.54 -15.74 -9.71
C ASP A 54 -18.11 -15.71 -10.28
N LEU A 55 -17.31 -16.74 -9.97
CA LEU A 55 -15.96 -16.96 -10.51
C LEU A 55 -15.91 -16.98 -12.05
N GLU A 56 -17.06 -16.94 -12.74
CA GLU A 56 -17.18 -16.89 -14.20
C GLU A 56 -17.12 -15.46 -14.79
N LEU A 57 -16.99 -14.39 -13.99
CA LEU A 57 -16.89 -13.00 -14.46
C LEU A 57 -15.79 -12.21 -13.74
N LEU A 58 -14.60 -12.80 -13.55
CA LEU A 58 -13.42 -12.01 -13.19
C LEU A 58 -13.14 -10.98 -14.32
N PRO A 59 -12.72 -9.75 -13.99
CA PRO A 59 -12.47 -8.72 -14.99
C PRO A 59 -11.29 -9.11 -15.89
N LYS A 60 -11.58 -9.84 -16.96
CA LYS A 60 -10.65 -10.08 -18.04
C LYS A 60 -10.53 -8.79 -18.86
N THR A 61 -9.31 -8.30 -19.00
CA THR A 61 -9.02 -7.13 -19.83
C THR A 61 -9.22 -7.41 -21.33
N ASP A 62 -9.42 -6.35 -22.12
CA ASP A 62 -9.49 -6.40 -23.58
C ASP A 62 -8.13 -6.25 -24.30
N ASP A 63 -7.03 -6.15 -23.54
CA ASP A 63 -5.67 -5.99 -24.07
C ASP A 63 -5.25 -7.18 -24.93
N LYS A 64 -4.62 -6.89 -26.09
CA LYS A 64 -4.43 -7.89 -27.16
C LYS A 64 -3.43 -8.98 -26.83
N LEU A 65 -2.49 -8.70 -25.94
CA LEU A 65 -1.43 -9.63 -25.54
C LEU A 65 -1.67 -10.23 -24.16
N TYR A 66 -2.81 -9.96 -23.53
CA TYR A 66 -3.16 -10.45 -22.20
C TYR A 66 -3.03 -11.99 -22.09
N ASP A 67 -3.48 -12.74 -23.10
CA ASP A 67 -3.41 -14.22 -23.09
C ASP A 67 -1.95 -14.76 -23.05
N LEU A 68 -0.96 -13.91 -23.30
CA LEU A 68 0.47 -14.24 -23.21
C LEU A 68 1.10 -13.87 -21.85
N GLN A 69 0.38 -13.15 -20.99
CA GLN A 69 0.86 -12.68 -19.68
C GLN A 69 0.51 -13.67 -18.58
N TRP A 70 1.26 -14.77 -18.50
CA TRP A 70 1.09 -15.76 -17.43
C TRP A 70 1.27 -15.15 -16.04
N ASN A 71 2.04 -14.07 -15.91
CA ASN A 71 2.24 -13.37 -14.64
C ASN A 71 0.94 -12.71 -14.13
N ILE A 72 0.05 -12.29 -15.03
CA ILE A 72 -1.26 -11.71 -14.71
C ILE A 72 -2.27 -12.83 -14.46
N ASN A 73 -2.36 -13.79 -15.39
CA ASN A 73 -3.22 -14.97 -15.26
C ASN A 73 -2.50 -16.19 -15.83
N ASN A 74 -2.13 -17.12 -14.97
CA ASN A 74 -1.55 -18.38 -15.40
C ASN A 74 -2.68 -19.39 -15.59
N SER A 75 -3.16 -19.54 -16.81
CA SER A 75 -4.22 -20.49 -17.15
C SER A 75 -3.65 -21.87 -17.57
N GLY A 76 -2.35 -22.10 -17.37
CA GLY A 76 -1.63 -23.26 -17.89
C GLY A 76 -1.25 -23.15 -19.36
N GLN A 77 -0.99 -21.92 -19.85
CA GLN A 77 -0.61 -21.69 -21.24
C GLN A 77 0.68 -22.45 -21.60
N ASP A 78 0.77 -22.89 -22.85
CA ASP A 78 1.94 -23.58 -23.38
C ASP A 78 2.95 -22.58 -23.97
N PHE A 79 4.08 -22.42 -23.26
CA PHE A 79 5.22 -21.62 -23.68
C PHE A 79 6.44 -22.48 -24.01
N SER A 80 6.25 -23.73 -24.43
CA SER A 80 7.33 -24.67 -24.80
C SER A 80 8.21 -24.18 -25.96
N ASN A 81 7.77 -23.17 -26.71
CA ASN A 81 8.56 -22.47 -27.72
C ASN A 81 9.47 -21.37 -27.16
N LEU A 82 9.24 -20.89 -25.93
CA LEU A 82 10.03 -19.84 -25.29
C LEU A 82 11.18 -20.41 -24.45
N ASP A 83 10.93 -21.49 -23.71
CA ASP A 83 11.93 -22.11 -22.84
C ASP A 83 11.63 -23.59 -22.55
N SER A 84 12.43 -24.21 -21.65
CA SER A 84 12.28 -25.61 -21.24
C SER A 84 11.42 -25.85 -19.99
N VAL A 85 10.77 -24.82 -19.42
CA VAL A 85 9.93 -24.94 -18.21
C VAL A 85 8.64 -25.71 -18.49
N GLY A 86 8.16 -25.69 -19.74
CA GLY A 86 6.92 -26.37 -20.16
C GLY A 86 5.66 -25.54 -19.87
N PRO A 87 4.46 -26.14 -19.83
CA PRO A 87 3.22 -25.39 -19.53
C PRO A 87 3.23 -24.79 -18.13
N GLY A 88 2.50 -23.68 -17.95
CA GLY A 88 2.27 -23.10 -16.63
C GLY A 88 1.42 -24.00 -15.71
N ILE A 89 1.45 -23.72 -14.40
CA ILE A 89 0.55 -24.29 -13.41
C ILE A 89 -0.50 -23.25 -13.03
N HIS A 90 -1.77 -23.64 -13.09
CA HIS A 90 -2.88 -22.74 -12.80
C HIS A 90 -2.74 -22.03 -11.44
N GLY A 91 -2.93 -20.71 -11.41
CA GLY A 91 -2.83 -19.88 -10.20
C GLY A 91 -1.41 -19.60 -9.71
N ILE A 92 -0.37 -20.00 -10.47
CA ILE A 92 1.00 -19.53 -10.23
C ILE A 92 1.21 -18.23 -11.02
N ASP A 93 0.69 -17.15 -10.46
CA ASP A 93 0.71 -15.78 -10.99
C ASP A 93 0.63 -14.79 -9.80
N PHE A 94 0.37 -13.51 -10.09
CA PHE A 94 0.18 -12.46 -9.08
C PHE A 94 -1.17 -12.54 -8.33
N ASN A 95 -2.13 -13.36 -8.77
CA ASN A 95 -3.55 -13.33 -8.33
C ASN A 95 -4.19 -11.95 -8.49
N ILE A 96 -3.93 -11.31 -9.64
CA ILE A 96 -4.31 -9.92 -9.87
C ILE A 96 -5.74 -9.75 -10.37
N GLU A 97 -6.32 -10.76 -11.04
CA GLU A 97 -7.71 -10.69 -11.50
C GLU A 97 -8.69 -10.62 -10.32
N GLU A 98 -8.45 -11.42 -9.28
CA GLU A 98 -9.23 -11.38 -8.04
C GLU A 98 -8.99 -10.07 -7.28
N ALA A 99 -7.75 -9.58 -7.28
CA ALA A 99 -7.40 -8.29 -6.68
C ALA A 99 -8.13 -7.11 -7.35
N TRP A 100 -8.15 -7.05 -8.69
CA TRP A 100 -8.88 -6.02 -9.44
C TRP A 100 -10.38 -6.02 -9.12
N ALA A 101 -10.96 -7.17 -8.82
CA ALA A 101 -12.38 -7.29 -8.50
C ALA A 101 -12.76 -6.64 -7.15
N ILE A 102 -11.79 -6.42 -6.25
CA ILE A 102 -12.01 -5.82 -4.92
C ILE A 102 -11.28 -4.48 -4.74
N HIS A 103 -10.59 -3.99 -5.77
CA HIS A 103 -9.82 -2.75 -5.73
C HIS A 103 -10.72 -1.51 -5.95
N GLU A 104 -11.66 -1.28 -5.03
CA GLU A 104 -12.61 -0.16 -5.03
C GLU A 104 -12.19 0.94 -4.04
N ASN A 105 -12.79 2.13 -4.09
CA ASN A 105 -12.55 3.27 -3.17
C ASN A 105 -11.07 3.61 -2.95
N ARG A 106 -10.41 4.09 -4.01
CA ARG A 106 -8.96 4.31 -4.04
C ARG A 106 -8.58 5.75 -4.36
N GLU A 107 -7.48 6.20 -3.79
CA GLU A 107 -6.81 7.44 -4.15
C GLU A 107 -5.79 7.24 -5.29
N GLU A 108 -5.43 8.31 -5.99
CA GLU A 108 -4.32 8.26 -6.94
C GLU A 108 -3.00 8.23 -6.15
N VAL A 109 -2.14 7.26 -6.48
CA VAL A 109 -0.83 7.08 -5.86
C VAL A 109 0.25 7.01 -6.94
N VAL A 110 1.48 7.38 -6.57
CA VAL A 110 2.64 7.35 -7.45
C VAL A 110 3.57 6.20 -7.06
N ILE A 111 3.91 5.39 -8.06
CA ILE A 111 5.00 4.43 -8.02
C ILE A 111 6.21 5.12 -8.63
N ALA A 112 7.25 5.33 -7.84
CA ALA A 112 8.54 5.76 -8.32
C ALA A 112 9.38 4.55 -8.75
N MET A 113 10.26 4.73 -9.74
CA MET A 113 11.25 3.72 -10.10
C MET A 113 12.63 4.32 -10.30
N PHE A 114 13.67 3.61 -9.86
CA PHE A 114 15.06 3.95 -10.17
C PHE A 114 15.63 3.02 -11.25
N GLU A 115 15.74 3.56 -12.47
CA GLU A 115 16.15 2.86 -13.69
C GLU A 115 17.15 3.69 -14.51
N TYR A 116 17.77 3.12 -15.54
CA TYR A 116 18.66 3.90 -16.43
C TYR A 116 17.92 4.68 -17.52
N GLY A 117 16.60 4.49 -17.66
CA GLY A 117 15.76 5.26 -18.56
C GLY A 117 14.47 4.50 -18.90
N ILE A 118 13.58 5.13 -19.66
CA ILE A 118 12.29 4.56 -20.04
C ILE A 118 11.78 5.16 -21.36
N ASP A 119 11.04 4.41 -22.17
CA ASP A 119 10.34 4.95 -23.34
C ASP A 119 9.05 5.68 -22.91
N THR A 120 9.10 6.98 -22.64
CA THR A 120 7.87 7.74 -22.30
C THR A 120 6.87 7.83 -23.45
N ASN A 121 7.29 7.52 -24.67
CA ASN A 121 6.43 7.53 -25.86
C ASN A 121 5.79 6.16 -26.14
N HIS A 122 6.07 5.14 -25.32
CA HIS A 122 5.48 3.82 -25.51
C HIS A 122 3.95 3.92 -25.44
N PRO A 123 3.21 3.48 -26.49
CA PRO A 123 1.75 3.67 -26.57
C PRO A 123 0.95 2.91 -25.50
N ASP A 124 1.61 1.96 -24.82
CA ASP A 124 1.05 1.18 -23.72
C ASP A 124 1.43 1.70 -22.33
N LEU A 125 2.15 2.83 -22.24
CA LEU A 125 2.60 3.43 -20.98
C LEU A 125 2.33 4.93 -20.89
N ASN A 126 2.31 5.62 -22.03
CA ASN A 126 2.33 7.09 -22.07
C ASN A 126 1.19 7.79 -21.31
N SER A 127 0.05 7.15 -21.12
CA SER A 127 -1.09 7.70 -20.36
C SER A 127 -0.93 7.57 -18.85
N ASN A 128 0.05 6.79 -18.38
CA ASN A 128 0.19 6.42 -16.97
C ASN A 128 1.40 7.04 -16.30
N PHE A 129 2.21 7.83 -17.01
CA PHE A 129 3.25 8.62 -16.35
C PHE A 129 2.63 9.68 -15.44
N PHE A 130 3.28 9.90 -14.30
CA PHE A 130 3.05 11.06 -13.46
C PHE A 130 3.31 12.33 -14.27
N GLN A 131 2.58 13.41 -13.95
CA GLN A 131 2.74 14.71 -14.57
C GLN A 131 2.98 15.76 -13.49
N ASN A 132 4.19 16.30 -13.42
CA ASN A 132 4.47 17.49 -12.63
C ASN A 132 3.77 18.69 -13.31
N ILE A 133 2.62 19.08 -12.78
CA ILE A 133 1.75 20.11 -13.40
C ILE A 133 2.42 21.49 -13.44
N ALA A 134 3.34 21.77 -12.50
CA ALA A 134 4.10 23.01 -12.47
C ALA A 134 5.04 23.10 -13.68
N GLU A 135 5.83 22.06 -13.92
CA GLU A 135 6.73 21.95 -15.07
C GLU A 135 5.98 21.80 -16.40
N LEU A 136 4.91 20.99 -16.43
CA LEU A 136 4.12 20.76 -17.64
C LEU A 136 3.51 22.05 -18.20
N ASN A 137 3.09 22.96 -17.32
CA ASN A 137 2.56 24.28 -17.68
C ASN A 137 3.61 25.39 -17.60
N GLY A 138 4.85 25.03 -17.28
CA GLY A 138 5.97 25.90 -17.02
C GLY A 138 6.63 26.45 -18.28
N THR A 139 7.81 27.04 -18.09
CA THR A 139 8.63 27.61 -19.15
C THR A 139 9.77 26.66 -19.48
N ALA A 140 9.75 26.09 -20.69
CA ALA A 140 10.83 25.20 -21.15
C ALA A 140 12.25 25.71 -20.83
N GLY A 141 13.02 24.89 -20.11
CA GLY A 141 14.36 25.18 -19.64
C GLY A 141 14.43 25.95 -18.31
N VAL A 142 13.33 26.02 -17.56
CA VAL A 142 13.22 26.62 -16.23
C VAL A 142 12.81 25.52 -15.24
N ASP A 143 13.23 25.67 -13.99
CA ASP A 143 12.73 24.90 -12.84
C ASP A 143 11.62 25.76 -12.22
N ASP A 144 10.37 25.48 -12.59
CA ASP A 144 9.19 26.29 -12.30
C ASP A 144 8.62 26.01 -10.90
N ASP A 145 8.82 24.82 -10.35
CA ASP A 145 8.43 24.47 -8.97
C ASP A 145 9.56 24.65 -7.92
N GLY A 146 10.77 24.96 -8.38
CA GLY A 146 11.94 25.22 -7.55
C GLY A 146 12.43 23.97 -6.81
N ASN A 147 12.19 22.77 -7.33
CA ASN A 147 12.62 21.50 -6.74
C ASN A 147 14.09 21.15 -7.06
N GLY A 148 14.74 21.94 -7.93
CA GLY A 148 16.14 21.78 -8.34
C GLY A 148 16.34 20.98 -9.63
N TYR A 149 15.27 20.58 -10.31
CA TYR A 149 15.29 19.81 -11.56
C TYR A 149 14.52 20.56 -12.65
N ILE A 150 15.22 20.92 -13.72
CA ILE A 150 14.62 21.65 -14.84
C ILE A 150 13.71 20.73 -15.67
N ASP A 151 12.47 21.14 -15.95
CA ASP A 151 11.52 20.44 -16.81
C ASP A 151 11.21 18.97 -16.38
N ASP A 152 11.18 18.65 -15.08
CA ASP A 152 10.97 17.29 -14.55
C ASP A 152 9.51 16.80 -14.57
N ILE A 153 8.93 16.80 -15.77
CA ILE A 153 7.51 16.51 -16.02
C ILE A 153 7.11 15.09 -15.61
N HIS A 154 7.92 14.08 -15.96
CA HIS A 154 7.61 12.66 -15.72
C HIS A 154 8.53 12.00 -14.68
N GLY A 155 9.30 12.84 -13.98
CA GLY A 155 10.39 12.46 -13.11
C GLY A 155 11.70 13.08 -13.56
N ALA A 156 12.80 12.65 -12.96
CA ALA A 156 14.03 13.43 -12.91
C ALA A 156 15.30 12.60 -13.10
N ASN A 157 16.28 13.19 -13.78
CA ASN A 157 17.63 12.71 -13.96
C ASN A 157 18.55 13.32 -12.91
N MET A 158 18.99 12.50 -11.95
CA MET A 158 19.81 12.89 -10.80
C MET A 158 21.24 13.30 -11.17
N SER A 159 21.71 12.85 -12.33
CA SER A 159 23.05 13.17 -12.83
C SER A 159 23.05 14.48 -13.61
N LEU A 160 21.97 14.81 -14.31
CA LEU A 160 21.83 16.01 -15.14
C LEU A 160 21.06 17.15 -14.44
N ASN A 161 20.34 16.86 -13.36
CA ASN A 161 19.42 17.77 -12.65
C ASN A 161 18.35 18.36 -13.59
N ASN A 162 17.70 17.51 -14.38
CA ASN A 162 16.62 17.88 -15.30
C ASN A 162 15.63 16.73 -15.50
N GLY A 163 14.57 16.93 -16.30
CA GLY A 163 13.57 15.92 -16.62
C GLY A 163 13.90 14.94 -17.75
N ASP A 164 15.15 14.84 -18.20
CA ASP A 164 15.53 13.92 -19.28
C ASP A 164 15.68 12.48 -18.78
N ILE A 165 14.58 11.73 -18.81
CA ILE A 165 14.46 10.33 -18.35
C ILE A 165 14.39 9.30 -19.50
N ASP A 166 14.31 9.77 -20.75
CA ASP A 166 14.08 8.90 -21.91
C ASP A 166 15.35 8.23 -22.43
N MET A 167 16.49 8.91 -22.27
CA MET A 167 17.76 8.47 -22.79
C MET A 167 18.68 8.05 -21.65
N HIS A 168 19.54 7.04 -21.89
CA HIS A 168 20.99 7.09 -21.68
C HIS A 168 21.63 5.70 -21.44
N ARG A 169 22.65 5.43 -22.27
CA ARG A 169 23.97 4.77 -22.03
C ARG A 169 24.74 4.59 -23.36
N SER A 170 24.07 4.75 -24.50
CA SER A 170 24.68 4.65 -25.86
C SER A 170 24.03 5.51 -26.96
N LYS A 171 23.18 6.49 -26.60
CA LYS A 171 22.26 7.26 -27.49
C LYS A 171 20.97 6.50 -27.90
N SER A 172 20.65 5.41 -27.22
CA SER A 172 19.35 4.72 -27.32
C SER A 172 18.58 4.84 -26.01
N ILE A 173 17.26 4.66 -26.09
CA ILE A 173 16.37 4.48 -24.93
C ILE A 173 16.77 3.18 -24.22
N ASP A 174 16.82 3.17 -22.88
CA ASP A 174 17.01 1.93 -22.12
C ASP A 174 15.70 1.13 -22.12
N PRO A 175 15.67 -0.05 -22.76
CA PRO A 175 14.45 -0.83 -22.78
C PRO A 175 14.18 -1.54 -21.44
N HIS A 176 15.17 -1.65 -20.54
CA HIS A 176 14.98 -2.29 -19.24
C HIS A 176 13.92 -1.56 -18.40
N GLY A 177 14.08 -0.25 -18.18
CA GLY A 177 13.10 0.52 -17.41
C GLY A 177 11.72 0.56 -18.07
N THR A 178 11.64 0.54 -19.41
CA THR A 178 10.37 0.35 -20.14
C THR A 178 9.67 -0.95 -19.77
N GLY A 179 10.42 -2.05 -19.71
CA GLY A 179 9.89 -3.34 -19.29
C GLY A 179 9.47 -3.38 -17.82
N VAL A 180 10.29 -2.80 -16.93
CA VAL A 180 10.00 -2.68 -15.50
C VAL A 180 8.71 -1.88 -15.28
N GLY A 181 8.58 -0.73 -15.95
CA GLY A 181 7.38 0.11 -15.88
C GLY A 181 6.17 -0.58 -16.43
N GLY A 182 6.31 -1.30 -17.54
CA GLY A 182 5.23 -2.06 -18.13
C GLY A 182 4.67 -3.17 -17.27
N VAL A 183 5.50 -3.87 -16.47
CA VAL A 183 4.96 -4.82 -15.48
C VAL A 183 4.05 -4.10 -14.47
N ALA A 184 4.48 -2.94 -13.98
CA ALA A 184 3.74 -2.23 -12.94
C ALA A 184 2.46 -1.56 -13.49
N ILE A 185 2.56 -0.79 -14.58
CA ILE A 185 1.57 0.21 -14.99
C ILE A 185 1.27 0.22 -16.50
N ALA A 186 1.52 -0.87 -17.25
CA ALA A 186 1.01 -0.92 -18.63
C ALA A 186 -0.50 -0.65 -18.64
N THR A 187 -0.94 0.17 -19.60
CA THR A 187 -2.31 0.66 -19.67
C THR A 187 -3.26 -0.50 -19.95
N THR A 188 -4.21 -0.73 -19.06
CA THR A 188 -5.07 -1.90 -19.07
C THR A 188 -6.46 -1.51 -19.60
N ASN A 189 -7.07 -2.37 -20.41
CA ASN A 189 -8.35 -2.14 -21.10
C ASN A 189 -8.29 -1.02 -22.17
N ASN A 190 -7.17 -0.92 -22.89
CA ASN A 190 -7.03 0.03 -24.00
C ASN A 190 -7.18 -0.62 -25.39
N GLY A 191 -7.49 -1.92 -25.45
CA GLY A 191 -7.57 -2.72 -26.67
C GLY A 191 -6.26 -2.83 -27.45
N PHE A 192 -5.13 -2.53 -26.80
CA PHE A 192 -3.76 -2.59 -27.31
C PHE A 192 -2.88 -3.43 -26.36
N GLY A 193 -1.64 -3.71 -26.78
CA GLY A 193 -0.59 -4.16 -25.89
C GLY A 193 -0.90 -5.20 -24.81
N ALA A 194 -0.32 -4.96 -23.65
CA ALA A 194 -0.29 -5.79 -22.45
C ALA A 194 -0.92 -5.04 -21.27
N ALA A 195 -1.35 -5.76 -20.24
CA ALA A 195 -1.90 -5.19 -19.01
C ALA A 195 -0.82 -5.01 -17.93
N GLY A 196 -0.85 -3.89 -17.21
CA GLY A 196 -0.06 -3.65 -16.02
C GLY A 196 -0.72 -4.29 -14.79
N VAL A 197 0.08 -4.61 -13.77
CA VAL A 197 -0.45 -5.12 -12.49
C VAL A 197 -1.39 -4.10 -11.83
N PHE A 198 -1.06 -2.81 -11.90
CA PHE A 198 -1.89 -1.73 -11.39
C PHE A 198 -1.87 -0.47 -12.29
N ASP A 199 -2.84 -0.40 -13.21
CA ASP A 199 -3.07 0.74 -14.12
C ASP A 199 -3.70 1.98 -13.43
N GLY A 200 -4.10 1.89 -12.16
CA GLY A 200 -4.64 3.03 -11.41
C GLY A 200 -3.60 3.90 -10.72
N ALA A 201 -2.32 3.52 -10.75
CA ALA A 201 -1.22 4.35 -10.26
C ALA A 201 -0.61 5.20 -11.38
N ARG A 202 0.14 6.23 -10.98
CA ARG A 202 1.03 6.97 -11.88
C ARG A 202 2.47 6.52 -11.69
N LEU A 203 3.23 6.50 -12.78
CA LEU A 203 4.64 6.16 -12.76
C LEU A 203 5.51 7.41 -12.82
N LEU A 204 6.39 7.56 -11.83
CA LEU A 204 7.43 8.58 -11.81
C LEU A 204 8.79 7.88 -11.98
N THR A 205 9.63 8.37 -12.89
CA THR A 205 10.96 7.77 -13.12
C THR A 205 12.05 8.65 -12.56
N ILE A 206 12.88 8.10 -11.67
CA ILE A 206 14.16 8.70 -11.31
C ILE A 206 15.28 7.92 -12.00
N THR A 207 16.25 8.63 -12.58
CA THR A 207 17.39 8.01 -13.23
C THR A 207 18.70 8.61 -12.75
N GLY A 208 19.75 7.80 -12.77
CA GLY A 208 21.13 8.25 -12.64
C GLY A 208 21.93 7.51 -13.69
N ASP A 209 22.09 8.08 -14.87
CA ASP A 209 22.97 7.51 -15.88
C ASP A 209 23.99 8.53 -16.37
N ASP A 210 25.25 8.20 -16.08
CA ASP A 210 26.44 8.69 -16.75
C ASP A 210 27.01 7.49 -17.52
N PRO A 211 27.33 7.58 -18.81
CA PRO A 211 28.01 6.50 -19.54
C PRO A 211 29.37 6.09 -18.93
N ASN A 212 29.90 6.86 -17.97
CA ASN A 212 31.07 6.54 -17.15
C ASN A 212 30.74 6.31 -15.67
N GLN A 213 29.47 6.03 -15.33
CA GLN A 213 29.00 5.94 -13.95
C GLN A 213 29.87 4.96 -13.16
N THR A 214 30.47 5.49 -12.10
CA THR A 214 31.17 4.73 -11.09
C THR A 214 30.19 4.18 -10.06
N LEU A 215 30.62 3.20 -9.26
CA LEU A 215 29.82 2.73 -8.13
C LEU A 215 29.41 3.87 -7.17
N LEU A 216 30.30 4.84 -6.95
CA LEU A 216 30.02 5.97 -6.05
C LEU A 216 28.98 6.94 -6.63
N SER A 217 28.99 7.18 -7.94
CA SER A 217 27.96 8.00 -8.58
C SER A 217 26.61 7.28 -8.57
N PHE A 218 26.57 5.96 -8.80
CA PHE A 218 25.34 5.18 -8.68
C PHE A 218 24.70 5.29 -7.29
N ILE A 219 25.51 5.13 -6.24
CA ILE A 219 25.04 5.30 -4.85
C ILE A 219 24.54 6.73 -4.62
N SER A 220 25.30 7.73 -5.11
CA SER A 220 24.92 9.14 -4.97
C SER A 220 23.62 9.46 -5.71
N ASP A 221 23.41 8.93 -6.91
CA ASP A 221 22.24 9.21 -7.73
C ASP A 221 21.00 8.56 -7.11
N LEU A 222 21.07 7.31 -6.65
CA LEU A 222 19.96 6.69 -5.92
C LEU A 222 19.64 7.45 -4.63
N THR A 223 20.66 7.87 -3.87
CA THR A 223 20.47 8.63 -2.62
C THR A 223 19.79 9.98 -2.88
N LYS A 224 20.22 10.70 -3.92
CA LYS A 224 19.58 11.94 -4.37
C LYS A 224 18.15 11.70 -4.85
N GLY A 225 17.94 10.62 -5.61
CA GLY A 225 16.63 10.21 -6.09
C GLY A 225 15.65 9.98 -4.94
N ILE A 226 16.06 9.26 -3.89
CA ILE A 226 15.25 9.11 -2.68
C ILE A 226 14.93 10.48 -2.06
N GLY A 227 15.92 11.38 -1.99
CA GLY A 227 15.70 12.75 -1.51
C GLY A 227 14.67 13.54 -2.35
N TYR A 228 14.75 13.44 -3.67
CA TYR A 228 13.78 14.04 -4.59
C TYR A 228 12.37 13.47 -4.36
N LEU A 229 12.22 12.15 -4.22
CA LEU A 229 10.92 11.53 -3.96
C LEU A 229 10.31 11.98 -2.64
N ILE A 230 11.14 12.16 -1.60
CA ILE A 230 10.70 12.70 -0.31
C ILE A 230 10.25 14.16 -0.47
N ASP A 231 10.95 14.99 -1.26
CA ASP A 231 10.53 16.37 -1.54
C ASP A 231 9.19 16.39 -2.26
N MET A 232 9.02 15.58 -3.31
CA MET A 232 7.77 15.44 -4.04
C MET A 232 6.61 14.99 -3.15
N LYS A 233 6.85 14.02 -2.25
CA LYS A 233 5.86 13.57 -1.26
C LYS A 233 5.52 14.66 -0.24
N THR A 234 6.52 15.37 0.25
CA THR A 234 6.36 16.45 1.22
C THR A 234 5.55 17.61 0.63
N ARG A 235 5.78 17.95 -0.63
CA ARG A 235 4.97 18.97 -1.35
C ARG A 235 3.53 18.51 -1.49
N TYR A 236 3.31 17.24 -1.84
CA TYR A 236 1.96 16.67 -1.93
C TYR A 236 1.23 16.77 -0.59
N ASP A 237 1.87 16.35 0.50
CA ASP A 237 1.28 16.39 1.85
C ASP A 237 0.98 17.82 2.32
N ASN A 238 1.75 18.80 1.86
CA ASN A 238 1.57 20.21 2.17
C ASN A 238 0.62 20.94 1.19
N ASN A 239 0.03 20.25 0.21
CA ASN A 239 -0.77 20.83 -0.86
C ASN A 239 -0.02 21.91 -1.69
N ASP A 240 1.28 21.72 -1.89
CA ASP A 240 2.19 22.63 -2.63
C ASP A 240 2.68 22.01 -3.95
N GLY A 241 1.80 21.28 -4.63
CA GLY A 241 2.16 20.47 -5.79
C GLY A 241 2.79 19.13 -5.38
N GLY A 242 3.72 18.60 -6.19
CA GLY A 242 4.39 17.33 -5.90
C GLY A 242 3.56 16.08 -6.25
N ALA A 243 3.92 14.95 -5.63
CA ALA A 243 3.39 13.63 -5.96
C ALA A 243 3.10 12.79 -4.71
N ASN A 244 1.99 12.07 -4.68
CA ASN A 244 1.69 11.06 -3.65
C ASN A 244 2.56 9.81 -3.83
N VAL A 245 3.87 9.94 -3.70
CA VAL A 245 4.81 8.83 -3.83
C VAL A 245 4.63 7.88 -2.65
N ARG A 246 4.27 6.63 -2.94
CA ARG A 246 4.03 5.59 -1.93
C ARG A 246 5.04 4.45 -2.01
N VAL A 247 5.61 4.22 -3.18
CA VAL A 247 6.49 3.08 -3.44
C VAL A 247 7.65 3.53 -4.33
N LEU A 248 8.87 3.08 -4.02
CA LEU A 248 10.05 3.16 -4.88
C LEU A 248 10.47 1.73 -5.28
N ASN A 249 10.36 1.41 -6.56
CA ASN A 249 10.91 0.19 -7.15
C ASN A 249 12.39 0.39 -7.53
N ILE A 250 13.25 -0.55 -7.16
CA ILE A 250 14.67 -0.57 -7.51
C ILE A 250 15.01 -1.93 -8.11
N SER A 251 15.23 -1.96 -9.43
CA SER A 251 15.61 -3.19 -10.14
C SER A 251 17.07 -3.20 -10.60
N LEU A 252 17.90 -2.43 -9.89
CA LEU A 252 19.33 -2.26 -10.11
C LEU A 252 20.09 -2.56 -8.81
N GLY A 253 21.21 -3.27 -8.90
CA GLY A 253 21.95 -3.70 -7.72
C GLY A 253 23.42 -4.00 -7.96
N ASN A 254 24.18 -4.09 -6.88
CA ASN A 254 25.61 -4.37 -6.87
C ASN A 254 26.01 -5.20 -5.63
N PHE A 255 27.14 -5.91 -5.69
CA PHE A 255 27.57 -6.81 -4.61
C PHE A 255 28.54 -6.13 -3.62
N PHE A 256 28.00 -5.47 -2.60
CA PHE A 256 28.78 -4.95 -1.47
C PHE A 256 27.94 -4.83 -0.20
N SER A 257 28.58 -4.50 0.92
CA SER A 257 27.94 -4.46 2.24
C SER A 257 27.09 -3.20 2.46
N CYS A 258 25.93 -3.38 3.10
CA CYS A 258 25.05 -2.32 3.60
C CYS A 258 25.36 -1.89 5.05
N GLU A 259 26.52 -2.28 5.61
CA GLU A 259 26.85 -1.96 7.00
C GLU A 259 27.22 -0.49 7.18
N ARG A 260 26.59 0.17 8.16
CA ARG A 260 26.89 1.55 8.56
C ARG A 260 28.37 1.70 8.95
N GLY A 261 28.99 2.81 8.56
CA GLY A 261 30.37 3.16 8.86
C GLY A 261 31.42 2.59 7.89
N ILE A 262 31.02 1.77 6.91
CA ILE A 262 31.94 1.30 5.86
C ILE A 262 32.34 2.43 4.91
N HIS A 263 31.40 3.28 4.52
CA HIS A 263 31.66 4.43 3.66
C HIS A 263 30.56 5.50 3.81
N PRO A 264 30.88 6.81 3.81
CA PRO A 264 29.89 7.87 4.01
C PRO A 264 28.71 7.84 3.02
N SER A 265 28.93 7.41 1.78
CA SER A 265 27.84 7.27 0.79
C SER A 265 26.86 6.14 1.12
N ILE A 266 27.32 5.09 1.82
CA ILE A 266 26.43 4.02 2.30
C ILE A 266 25.60 4.53 3.47
N ASP A 267 26.24 5.24 4.41
CA ASP A 267 25.53 5.87 5.53
C ASP A 267 24.46 6.84 5.02
N ALA A 268 24.80 7.66 4.01
CA ALA A 268 23.86 8.61 3.39
C ALA A 268 22.67 7.90 2.73
N PHE A 269 22.90 6.78 2.03
CA PHE A 269 21.81 5.98 1.48
C PHE A 269 20.89 5.41 2.58
N LEU A 270 21.47 4.88 3.65
CA LEU A 270 20.70 4.30 4.76
C LEU A 270 19.89 5.39 5.49
N ASP A 271 20.47 6.57 5.71
CA ASP A 271 19.75 7.71 6.26
C ASP A 271 18.62 8.19 5.34
N ALA A 272 18.84 8.17 4.02
CA ALA A 272 17.79 8.48 3.04
C ALA A 272 16.69 7.41 3.03
N SER A 273 17.03 6.12 3.15
CA SER A 273 16.05 5.04 3.29
C SER A 273 15.21 5.20 4.56
N ASP A 274 15.84 5.55 5.68
CA ASP A 274 15.15 5.82 6.95
C ASP A 274 14.23 7.04 6.85
N ALA A 275 14.63 8.06 6.09
CA ALA A 275 13.80 9.23 5.80
C ALA A 275 12.61 8.88 4.88
N ALA A 276 12.82 8.03 3.87
CA ALA A 276 11.77 7.52 2.99
C ALA A 276 10.71 6.74 3.78
N ASN A 277 11.13 5.91 4.75
CA ASN A 277 10.21 5.22 5.66
C ASN A 277 9.29 6.21 6.40
N LYS A 278 9.87 7.29 6.96
CA LYS A 278 9.12 8.32 7.68
C LYS A 278 8.19 9.12 6.78
N ALA A 279 8.55 9.29 5.50
CA ALA A 279 7.70 9.92 4.49
C ALA A 279 6.59 8.99 3.95
N GLY A 280 6.50 7.74 4.46
CA GLY A 280 5.49 6.78 4.01
C GLY A 280 5.83 6.11 2.67
N ILE A 281 7.11 6.03 2.31
CA ILE A 281 7.58 5.42 1.05
C ILE A 281 8.18 4.04 1.33
N LEU A 282 7.57 3.01 0.73
CA LEU A 282 8.10 1.63 0.71
C LEU A 282 9.15 1.48 -0.40
N ILE A 283 10.26 0.82 -0.11
CA ILE A 283 11.29 0.47 -1.09
C ILE A 283 11.15 -1.02 -1.45
N VAL A 284 10.88 -1.28 -2.73
CA VAL A 284 10.75 -2.62 -3.28
C VAL A 284 11.96 -2.90 -4.17
N GLY A 285 12.72 -3.93 -3.84
CA GLY A 285 14.00 -4.22 -4.46
C GLY A 285 14.04 -5.58 -5.15
N ALA A 286 14.59 -5.64 -6.35
CA ALA A 286 14.96 -6.91 -6.97
C ALA A 286 16.23 -7.50 -6.33
N THR A 287 16.22 -8.80 -5.96
CA THR A 287 17.49 -9.49 -5.64
C THR A 287 18.28 -9.81 -6.91
N SER A 288 19.44 -10.45 -6.79
CA SER A 288 20.33 -10.72 -7.90
C SER A 288 19.75 -11.75 -8.85
N ASN A 289 20.15 -11.72 -10.12
CA ASN A 289 19.79 -12.74 -11.10
C ASN A 289 20.69 -14.00 -11.01
N LEU A 290 21.28 -14.26 -9.84
CA LEU A 290 22.20 -15.36 -9.59
C LEU A 290 21.63 -16.29 -8.53
N SER A 291 21.71 -17.60 -8.73
CA SER A 291 21.26 -18.60 -7.74
C SER A 291 22.22 -18.71 -6.54
N ILE A 292 22.34 -17.64 -5.77
CA ILE A 292 23.24 -17.49 -4.63
C ILE A 292 22.46 -17.17 -3.34
N ASN A 293 23.00 -17.63 -2.21
CA ASN A 293 22.45 -17.33 -0.89
C ASN A 293 23.02 -16.01 -0.33
N HIS A 294 22.14 -15.03 -0.09
CA HIS A 294 22.45 -13.70 0.43
C HIS A 294 22.47 -13.58 1.96
N ASP A 295 22.14 -14.65 2.70
CA ASP A 295 22.30 -14.69 4.16
C ASP A 295 23.79 -14.80 4.57
N GLY A 296 24.65 -15.16 3.63
CA GLY A 296 26.09 -15.34 3.83
C GLY A 296 26.90 -14.04 3.69
N LYS A 297 28.12 -14.19 3.17
CA LYS A 297 29.06 -13.07 2.98
C LYS A 297 28.75 -12.20 1.77
N VAL A 298 27.95 -12.71 0.83
CA VAL A 298 27.60 -11.99 -0.40
C VAL A 298 26.30 -11.24 -0.10
N LYS A 299 26.42 -9.93 0.09
CA LYS A 299 25.28 -9.02 0.24
C LYS A 299 25.09 -8.27 -1.06
N GLU A 300 23.85 -7.95 -1.35
CA GLU A 300 23.44 -7.13 -2.47
C GLU A 300 22.93 -5.79 -1.96
N TRP A 301 23.42 -4.73 -2.58
CA TRP A 301 22.97 -3.38 -2.33
C TRP A 301 22.16 -2.90 -3.54
N PRO A 302 21.04 -2.18 -3.35
CA PRO A 302 20.55 -1.71 -2.05
C PRO A 302 19.65 -2.73 -1.32
N THR A 303 19.28 -3.83 -1.95
CA THR A 303 18.11 -4.62 -1.56
C THR A 303 18.31 -5.44 -0.28
N ASN A 304 19.53 -5.88 0.05
CA ASN A 304 19.83 -6.49 1.35
C ASN A 304 20.21 -5.47 2.44
N CYS A 305 19.92 -4.18 2.26
CA CYS A 305 20.08 -3.20 3.32
C CYS A 305 18.89 -3.33 4.28
N GLU A 306 19.12 -3.85 5.48
CA GLU A 306 18.02 -4.04 6.44
C GLU A 306 17.38 -2.68 6.80
N GLY A 307 16.07 -2.57 6.60
CA GLY A 307 15.27 -1.40 6.93
C GLY A 307 13.78 -1.77 7.01
N PRO A 308 13.00 -1.12 7.89
CA PRO A 308 11.60 -1.48 8.10
C PRO A 308 10.70 -1.23 6.88
N ASN A 309 11.11 -0.35 5.95
CA ASN A 309 10.40 -0.07 4.70
C ASN A 309 11.01 -0.77 3.48
N GLN A 310 11.81 -1.82 3.65
CA GLN A 310 12.41 -2.52 2.52
C GLN A 310 11.82 -3.90 2.32
N ILE A 311 11.60 -4.29 1.07
CA ILE A 311 11.21 -5.65 0.70
C ILE A 311 12.02 -6.11 -0.52
N THR A 312 12.74 -7.21 -0.38
CA THR A 312 13.53 -7.84 -1.43
C THR A 312 12.74 -8.97 -2.09
N VAL A 313 12.70 -8.93 -3.42
CA VAL A 313 11.84 -9.78 -4.24
C VAL A 313 12.69 -10.73 -5.08
N GLY A 314 12.45 -12.03 -4.88
CA GLY A 314 12.94 -13.11 -5.73
C GLY A 314 12.07 -13.34 -6.97
N SER A 315 12.60 -14.04 -7.96
CA SER A 315 11.89 -14.37 -9.20
C SER A 315 11.46 -15.83 -9.25
N ILE A 316 10.20 -16.10 -9.60
CA ILE A 316 9.71 -17.43 -9.96
C ILE A 316 9.34 -17.54 -11.44
N ASN A 317 9.35 -18.77 -11.93
CA ASN A 317 8.74 -19.12 -13.20
C ASN A 317 7.29 -19.60 -13.05
N ARG A 318 6.61 -19.76 -14.18
CA ARG A 318 5.21 -20.21 -14.30
C ARG A 318 4.88 -21.60 -13.74
N ALA A 319 5.88 -22.36 -13.29
CA ALA A 319 5.71 -23.65 -12.61
C ALA A 319 5.95 -23.54 -11.08
N GLY A 320 6.12 -22.33 -10.56
CA GLY A 320 6.29 -22.06 -9.13
C GLY A 320 7.67 -22.44 -8.62
N LYS A 321 8.67 -22.47 -9.51
CA LYS A 321 10.07 -22.71 -9.16
C LYS A 321 10.83 -21.40 -9.11
N LEU A 322 11.75 -21.28 -8.16
CA LEU A 322 12.70 -20.19 -8.13
C LEU A 322 13.48 -20.19 -9.46
N ALA A 323 13.47 -19.05 -10.14
CA ALA A 323 14.16 -18.85 -11.41
C ALA A 323 15.63 -18.46 -11.17
N SER A 324 16.25 -17.78 -12.13
CA SER A 324 17.54 -17.11 -11.92
C SER A 324 17.37 -15.96 -10.92
N SER A 325 17.49 -16.30 -9.64
CA SER A 325 17.20 -15.42 -8.51
C SER A 325 18.12 -15.72 -7.33
N GLY A 326 18.55 -14.67 -6.65
CA GLY A 326 19.08 -14.72 -5.29
C GLY A 326 18.04 -15.28 -4.33
N TYR A 327 18.52 -15.81 -3.21
CA TYR A 327 17.67 -16.30 -2.13
C TYR A 327 18.36 -16.09 -0.78
N GLY A 328 17.61 -16.19 0.30
CA GLY A 328 18.10 -16.13 1.66
C GLY A 328 16.92 -15.92 2.62
N ILE A 329 16.83 -16.74 3.67
CA ILE A 329 15.71 -16.74 4.60
C ILE A 329 15.66 -15.49 5.49
N HIS A 330 16.72 -14.68 5.46
CA HIS A 330 16.85 -13.42 6.18
C HIS A 330 17.14 -12.23 5.25
N SER A 331 17.17 -12.43 3.93
CA SER A 331 17.61 -11.41 2.97
C SER A 331 16.74 -11.31 1.72
N VAL A 332 15.78 -12.23 1.54
CA VAL A 332 14.78 -12.18 0.48
C VAL A 332 13.43 -12.51 1.10
N GLU A 333 12.51 -11.55 1.08
CA GLU A 333 11.26 -11.62 1.82
C GLU A 333 10.22 -12.52 1.13
N LEU A 334 10.04 -12.35 -0.18
CA LEU A 334 9.07 -13.11 -0.98
C LEU A 334 9.54 -13.25 -2.42
N ALA A 335 8.82 -14.05 -3.22
CA ALA A 335 9.08 -14.15 -4.65
C ALA A 335 7.86 -13.78 -5.50
N ALA A 336 8.10 -13.39 -6.74
CA ALA A 336 7.06 -12.99 -7.68
C ALA A 336 7.34 -13.47 -9.11
N PRO A 337 6.32 -13.56 -9.99
CA PRO A 337 6.50 -13.83 -11.40
C PRO A 337 7.53 -12.91 -12.06
N GLY A 338 8.60 -13.47 -12.62
CA GLY A 338 9.63 -12.68 -13.30
C GLY A 338 10.44 -13.43 -14.35
N HIS A 339 10.08 -14.66 -14.70
CA HIS A 339 10.77 -15.46 -15.72
C HIS A 339 9.90 -15.67 -16.96
N GLN A 340 10.38 -15.21 -18.11
CA GLN A 340 9.64 -15.17 -19.37
C GLN A 340 8.29 -14.46 -19.21
N VAL A 341 8.32 -13.24 -18.67
CA VAL A 341 7.14 -12.36 -18.59
C VAL A 341 7.12 -11.45 -19.81
N LEU A 342 5.93 -11.20 -20.36
CA LEU A 342 5.76 -10.31 -21.50
C LEU A 342 5.64 -8.85 -21.02
N VAL A 343 6.43 -7.96 -21.60
CA VAL A 343 6.48 -6.55 -21.20
C VAL A 343 6.59 -5.61 -22.41
N PRO A 344 6.08 -4.37 -22.33
CA PRO A 344 6.54 -3.23 -23.13
C PRO A 344 8.08 -3.18 -23.23
N TRP A 345 8.60 -2.88 -24.40
CA TRP A 345 10.04 -2.89 -24.66
C TRP A 345 10.40 -1.94 -25.79
N TYR A 346 11.63 -1.44 -25.81
CA TYR A 346 12.13 -0.61 -26.90
C TYR A 346 13.21 -1.36 -27.70
N PHE A 347 13.14 -1.30 -29.03
CA PHE A 347 14.21 -1.80 -29.91
C PHE A 347 14.66 -0.67 -30.84
N ASP A 348 15.96 -0.44 -30.97
CA ASP A 348 16.51 0.62 -31.83
C ASP A 348 15.98 0.58 -33.28
N ASP A 349 15.76 -0.63 -33.81
CA ASP A 349 15.31 -0.83 -35.20
C ASP A 349 13.78 -0.83 -35.35
N LEU A 350 13.00 -1.00 -34.26
CA LEU A 350 11.54 -1.14 -34.31
C LEU A 350 10.77 -0.05 -33.53
N GLY A 351 11.44 0.69 -32.65
CA GLY A 351 10.81 1.56 -31.67
C GLY A 351 10.10 0.77 -30.56
N SER A 352 9.02 1.35 -30.04
CA SER A 352 8.14 0.77 -29.03
C SER A 352 7.52 -0.56 -29.50
N ALA A 353 7.70 -1.62 -28.72
CA ALA A 353 7.27 -2.99 -29.02
C ALA A 353 7.10 -3.80 -27.73
N PHE A 354 7.13 -5.13 -27.82
CA PHE A 354 6.98 -6.03 -26.67
C PHE A 354 8.01 -7.15 -26.71
N ALA A 355 8.45 -7.60 -25.54
CA ALA A 355 9.43 -8.67 -25.40
C ALA A 355 9.11 -9.60 -24.23
N PHE A 356 9.49 -10.87 -24.36
CA PHE A 356 9.57 -11.77 -23.21
C PHE A 356 10.92 -11.59 -22.52
N VAL A 357 10.89 -11.30 -21.23
CA VAL A 357 12.06 -10.98 -20.43
C VAL A 357 12.14 -11.85 -19.19
N SER A 358 13.33 -11.96 -18.61
CA SER A 358 13.56 -12.75 -17.40
C SER A 358 14.48 -12.02 -16.44
N GLY A 359 14.10 -12.00 -15.17
CA GLY A 359 14.88 -11.44 -14.08
C GLY A 359 14.01 -11.12 -12.88
N THR A 360 14.66 -11.01 -11.73
CA THR A 360 14.09 -10.40 -10.51
C THR A 360 13.64 -8.96 -10.74
N SER A 361 14.29 -8.25 -11.68
CA SER A 361 13.91 -6.93 -12.16
C SER A 361 12.48 -6.83 -12.71
N PHE A 362 11.89 -7.94 -13.13
CA PHE A 362 10.50 -7.97 -13.61
C PHE A 362 9.53 -8.59 -12.59
N ALA A 363 10.05 -9.10 -11.47
CA ALA A 363 9.28 -9.58 -10.33
C ALA A 363 9.00 -8.44 -9.34
N ALA A 364 10.02 -7.64 -9.02
CA ALA A 364 9.94 -6.48 -8.12
C ALA A 364 8.86 -5.46 -8.51
N PRO A 365 8.72 -5.00 -9.77
CA PRO A 365 7.72 -4.00 -10.14
C PRO A 365 6.28 -4.49 -9.95
N GLY A 366 6.01 -5.79 -10.06
CA GLY A 366 4.69 -6.33 -9.76
C GLY A 366 4.37 -6.28 -8.27
N VAL A 367 5.36 -6.53 -7.41
CA VAL A 367 5.21 -6.33 -5.95
C VAL A 367 5.03 -4.85 -5.63
N ALA A 368 5.78 -3.96 -6.28
CA ALA A 368 5.64 -2.52 -6.11
C ALA A 368 4.23 -2.02 -6.51
N ALA A 369 3.68 -2.54 -7.59
CA ALA A 369 2.30 -2.25 -8.01
C ALA A 369 1.28 -2.74 -6.97
N ILE A 370 1.44 -3.94 -6.42
CA ILE A 370 0.54 -4.47 -5.37
C ILE A 370 0.66 -3.63 -4.08
N SER A 371 1.87 -3.21 -3.70
CA SER A 371 2.07 -2.28 -2.57
C SER A 371 1.36 -0.94 -2.78
N ALA A 372 1.38 -0.43 -4.01
CA ALA A 372 0.66 0.78 -4.38
C ALA A 372 -0.86 0.58 -4.38
N MET A 373 -1.37 -0.59 -4.82
CA MET A 373 -2.79 -0.94 -4.68
C MET A 373 -3.23 -0.88 -3.21
N ILE A 374 -2.45 -1.45 -2.29
CA ILE A 374 -2.70 -1.38 -0.85
C ILE A 374 -2.71 0.07 -0.38
N SER A 375 -1.67 0.84 -0.72
CA SER A 375 -1.56 2.25 -0.31
C SER A 375 -2.70 3.12 -0.83
N SER A 376 -3.23 2.81 -2.02
CA SER A 376 -4.33 3.56 -2.63
C SER A 376 -5.67 3.34 -1.91
N MET A 377 -5.87 2.17 -1.30
CA MET A 377 -7.10 1.85 -0.54
C MET A 377 -6.96 2.19 0.94
N TYR A 378 -5.75 2.09 1.48
CA TYR A 378 -5.45 2.20 2.90
C TYR A 378 -4.26 3.15 3.11
N PRO A 379 -4.44 4.46 2.87
CA PRO A 379 -3.34 5.44 2.86
C PRO A 379 -2.65 5.61 4.22
N THR A 380 -3.35 5.26 5.32
CA THR A 380 -2.83 5.33 6.70
C THR A 380 -1.83 4.22 7.04
N LEU A 381 -1.79 3.12 6.26
CA LEU A 381 -0.84 2.04 6.52
C LEU A 381 0.61 2.51 6.30
N ALA A 382 1.46 2.26 7.30
CA ALA A 382 2.87 2.56 7.23
C ALA A 382 3.60 1.55 6.31
N PRO A 383 4.73 1.94 5.68
CA PRO A 383 5.49 1.06 4.79
C PRO A 383 5.86 -0.29 5.41
N ALA A 384 6.24 -0.30 6.69
CA ALA A 384 6.59 -1.53 7.41
C ALA A 384 5.40 -2.49 7.55
N GLU A 385 4.19 -1.97 7.73
CA GLU A 385 2.98 -2.77 7.82
C GLU A 385 2.62 -3.36 6.47
N ILE A 386 2.74 -2.56 5.40
CA ILE A 386 2.55 -3.04 4.01
C ILE A 386 3.54 -4.16 3.71
N SER A 387 4.83 -4.00 4.04
CA SER A 387 5.83 -5.05 3.85
C SER A 387 5.43 -6.35 4.55
N GLN A 388 5.00 -6.25 5.81
CA GLN A 388 4.56 -7.42 6.58
C GLN A 388 3.27 -8.05 6.03
N ILE A 389 2.31 -7.24 5.54
CA ILE A 389 1.10 -7.74 4.87
C ILE A 389 1.48 -8.60 3.66
N LEU A 390 2.40 -8.14 2.81
CA LEU A 390 2.83 -8.87 1.61
C LEU A 390 3.50 -10.20 1.97
N ILE A 391 4.30 -10.23 3.04
CA ILE A 391 4.94 -11.46 3.54
C ILE A 391 3.91 -12.44 4.08
N ASP A 392 3.00 -11.97 4.94
CA ASP A 392 2.04 -12.84 5.65
C ASP A 392 0.91 -13.35 4.76
N SER A 393 0.63 -12.66 3.67
CA SER A 393 -0.38 -13.04 2.67
C SER A 393 0.16 -13.88 1.52
N SER A 394 1.47 -14.17 1.50
CA SER A 394 2.11 -14.94 0.44
C SER A 394 1.65 -16.41 0.40
N ASP A 395 1.50 -16.96 -0.80
CA ASP A 395 1.16 -18.38 -1.00
C ASP A 395 2.42 -19.25 -0.88
N GLU A 396 2.50 -20.10 0.14
CA GLU A 396 3.63 -21.03 0.31
C GLU A 396 3.83 -21.90 -0.95
N LEU A 397 5.06 -21.92 -1.46
CA LEU A 397 5.45 -22.83 -2.54
C LEU A 397 6.51 -23.81 -2.05
N PRO A 398 6.40 -25.12 -2.37
CA PRO A 398 7.36 -26.12 -1.91
C PRO A 398 8.82 -25.83 -2.26
N ASP A 399 9.07 -25.13 -3.37
CA ASP A 399 10.43 -24.77 -3.79
C ASP A 399 11.00 -23.56 -3.05
N LEU A 400 10.15 -22.72 -2.45
CA LEU A 400 10.54 -21.49 -1.76
C LEU A 400 10.69 -21.70 -0.24
N LYS A 401 10.02 -22.72 0.30
CA LYS A 401 10.08 -23.08 1.72
C LYS A 401 11.52 -23.27 2.21
N GLY A 402 11.92 -22.45 3.18
CA GLY A 402 13.26 -22.47 3.77
C GLY A 402 14.35 -21.83 2.89
N LYS A 403 13.99 -21.20 1.75
CA LYS A 403 14.91 -20.42 0.92
C LYS A 403 14.73 -18.91 1.08
N ILE A 404 13.52 -18.44 1.41
CA ILE A 404 13.13 -17.02 1.55
C ILE A 404 12.22 -16.87 2.78
N THR A 405 12.04 -15.66 3.29
CA THR A 405 11.34 -15.38 4.56
C THR A 405 9.90 -15.91 4.59
N SER A 406 9.06 -15.53 3.62
CA SER A 406 7.68 -16.00 3.50
C SER A 406 7.57 -17.48 3.14
N GLY A 407 8.62 -18.04 2.52
CA GLY A 407 8.56 -19.34 1.87
C GLY A 407 7.53 -19.41 0.72
N GLY A 408 7.07 -18.26 0.21
CA GLY A 408 5.93 -18.18 -0.70
C GLY A 408 6.07 -17.17 -1.83
N LYS A 409 5.13 -17.25 -2.77
CA LYS A 409 4.95 -16.23 -3.82
C LYS A 409 4.00 -15.15 -3.34
N ILE A 410 4.14 -13.94 -3.85
CA ILE A 410 3.16 -12.87 -3.67
C ILE A 410 1.75 -13.31 -4.12
N ASN A 411 0.73 -12.80 -3.43
CA ASN A 411 -0.68 -12.96 -3.78
C ASN A 411 -1.39 -11.62 -3.56
N ALA A 412 -1.72 -10.93 -4.64
CA ALA A 412 -2.31 -9.59 -4.58
C ALA A 412 -3.65 -9.58 -3.84
N TYR A 413 -4.53 -10.54 -4.15
CA TYR A 413 -5.85 -10.64 -3.55
C TYR A 413 -5.79 -10.86 -2.03
N SER A 414 -4.99 -11.84 -1.59
CA SER A 414 -4.80 -12.10 -0.15
C SER A 414 -4.18 -10.92 0.56
N ALA A 415 -3.27 -10.18 -0.10
CA ALA A 415 -2.64 -8.99 0.47
C ALA A 415 -3.64 -7.84 0.68
N LEU A 416 -4.53 -7.60 -0.28
CA LEU A 416 -5.58 -6.57 -0.18
C LEU A 416 -6.58 -6.88 0.95
N LEU A 417 -7.00 -8.14 1.08
CA LEU A 417 -7.89 -8.56 2.17
C LEU A 417 -7.24 -8.35 3.55
N LEU A 418 -5.98 -8.80 3.70
CA LEU A 418 -5.25 -8.65 4.95
C LEU A 418 -4.95 -7.17 5.27
N ALA A 419 -4.71 -6.34 4.24
CA ALA A 419 -4.57 -4.91 4.42
C ALA A 419 -5.85 -4.27 4.98
N GLY A 420 -7.02 -4.64 4.45
CA GLY A 420 -8.30 -4.18 4.99
C GLY A 420 -8.52 -4.59 6.44
N GLU A 421 -8.20 -5.83 6.79
CA GLU A 421 -8.27 -6.30 8.19
C GLU A 421 -7.36 -5.49 9.11
N ARG A 422 -6.13 -5.17 8.68
CA ARG A 422 -5.17 -4.41 9.49
C ARG A 422 -5.50 -2.92 9.57
N ALA A 423 -5.96 -2.32 8.48
CA ALA A 423 -6.38 -0.92 8.46
C ALA A 423 -7.58 -0.70 9.40
N VAL A 424 -8.58 -1.60 9.39
CA VAL A 424 -9.70 -1.55 10.35
C VAL A 424 -9.22 -1.74 11.79
N SER A 425 -8.16 -2.51 12.03
CA SER A 425 -7.58 -2.62 13.38
C SER A 425 -6.78 -1.39 13.84
N GLN A 426 -6.43 -0.48 12.91
CA GLN A 426 -5.73 0.78 13.15
C GLN A 426 -6.68 1.98 13.31
N ASN A 427 -7.89 1.95 12.74
CA ASN A 427 -8.96 2.90 13.09
C ASN A 427 -9.68 2.41 14.35
N PRO A 428 -9.45 3.03 15.52
CA PRO A 428 -10.17 2.64 16.72
C PRO A 428 -11.68 2.85 16.51
N LEU A 429 -12.51 1.95 17.04
CA LEU A 429 -13.94 2.19 17.09
C LEU A 429 -14.18 3.53 17.78
N GLY A 430 -14.93 4.43 17.13
CA GLY A 430 -15.16 5.79 17.60
C GLY A 430 -14.30 6.87 16.93
N ASP A 431 -13.36 6.52 16.05
CA ASP A 431 -12.65 7.46 15.17
C ASP A 431 -13.57 7.79 13.98
N PHE A 432 -14.23 8.95 14.05
CA PHE A 432 -15.26 9.38 13.11
C PHE A 432 -14.72 10.29 12.00
N ASP A 433 -13.57 10.94 12.21
CA ASP A 433 -12.92 11.74 11.16
C ASP A 433 -11.87 10.95 10.36
N GLY A 434 -11.51 9.76 10.82
CA GLY A 434 -10.65 8.81 10.14
C GLY A 434 -9.16 9.13 10.26
N ASP A 435 -8.76 9.95 11.23
CA ASP A 435 -7.37 10.36 11.44
C ASP A 435 -6.54 9.34 12.24
N GLY A 436 -7.17 8.28 12.75
CA GLY A 436 -6.56 7.19 13.52
C GLY A 436 -6.44 7.47 15.03
N ASN A 437 -6.90 8.63 15.51
CA ASN A 437 -6.91 9.00 16.91
C ASN A 437 -8.33 8.98 17.47
N LEU A 438 -8.44 8.97 18.79
CA LEU A 438 -9.70 9.26 19.48
C LEU A 438 -9.50 10.59 20.20
N ASP A 439 -9.98 11.69 19.64
CA ASP A 439 -9.78 13.03 20.20
C ASP A 439 -11.08 13.86 20.29
N SER A 440 -10.96 15.16 20.54
CA SER A 440 -12.12 16.03 20.70
C SER A 440 -12.98 16.11 19.43
N SER A 441 -12.35 16.01 18.25
CA SER A 441 -13.02 16.09 16.96
C SER A 441 -14.02 14.96 16.78
N ASP A 442 -13.66 13.75 17.21
CA ASP A 442 -14.53 12.57 17.16
C ASP A 442 -15.75 12.70 18.07
N ILE A 443 -15.54 13.06 19.33
CA ILE A 443 -16.65 13.19 20.29
C ILE A 443 -17.55 14.37 19.92
N ASP A 444 -17.04 15.39 19.22
CA ASP A 444 -17.82 16.50 18.67
C ASP A 444 -18.67 16.07 17.46
N LEU A 445 -18.12 15.23 16.57
CA LEU A 445 -18.87 14.60 15.48
C LEU A 445 -19.98 13.69 16.02
N LEU A 446 -19.68 12.86 17.03
CA LEU A 446 -20.67 12.02 17.69
C LEU A 446 -21.75 12.85 18.39
N SER A 447 -21.37 13.91 19.09
CA SER A 447 -22.32 14.83 19.75
C SER A 447 -23.25 15.47 18.74
N THR A 448 -22.72 15.88 17.59
CA THR A 448 -23.51 16.39 16.47
C THR A 448 -24.47 15.32 15.91
N ALA A 449 -23.99 14.10 15.67
CA ALA A 449 -24.82 13.00 15.19
C ALA A 449 -25.99 12.67 16.14
N VAL A 450 -25.75 12.71 17.45
CA VAL A 450 -26.77 12.52 18.49
C VAL A 450 -27.80 13.66 18.48
N ARG A 451 -27.35 14.92 18.44
CA ARG A 451 -28.25 16.10 18.38
C ARG A 451 -29.12 16.10 17.12
N GLU A 452 -28.55 15.72 15.99
CA GLU A 452 -29.22 15.69 14.68
C GLU A 452 -30.07 14.43 14.45
N GLN A 453 -30.04 13.47 15.38
CA GLN A 453 -30.73 12.18 15.25
C GLN A 453 -30.33 11.47 13.96
N SER A 454 -29.02 11.36 13.74
CA SER A 454 -28.45 10.66 12.59
C SER A 454 -29.01 9.24 12.46
N LEU A 455 -29.05 8.73 11.23
CA LEU A 455 -29.37 7.34 10.92
C LEU A 455 -28.12 6.55 10.49
N ASP A 456 -26.96 7.20 10.52
CA ASP A 456 -25.70 6.58 10.17
C ASP A 456 -25.18 5.73 11.33
N LEU A 457 -25.39 4.42 11.23
CA LEU A 457 -25.03 3.44 12.25
C LEU A 457 -23.51 3.33 12.49
N THR A 458 -22.68 4.08 11.77
CA THR A 458 -21.26 4.26 12.16
C THR A 458 -21.12 4.91 13.53
N TYR A 459 -22.06 5.77 13.94
CA TYR A 459 -22.10 6.42 15.25
C TYR A 459 -22.69 5.55 16.39
N ASP A 460 -23.28 4.39 16.08
CA ASP A 460 -23.79 3.41 17.07
C ASP A 460 -22.63 2.54 17.59
N VAL A 461 -21.76 3.16 18.39
CA VAL A 461 -20.53 2.53 18.91
C VAL A 461 -20.80 1.51 20.00
N ASN A 462 -21.98 1.55 20.65
CA ASN A 462 -22.38 0.55 21.65
C ASN A 462 -23.16 -0.65 21.04
N SER A 463 -23.54 -0.55 19.76
CA SER A 463 -24.24 -1.57 18.97
C SER A 463 -25.62 -1.96 19.50
N ASP A 464 -26.38 -1.01 20.07
CA ASP A 464 -27.74 -1.22 20.54
C ASP A 464 -28.82 -0.90 19.49
N GLY A 465 -28.42 -0.35 18.34
CA GLY A 465 -29.28 0.02 17.22
C GLY A 465 -29.84 1.44 17.29
N SER A 466 -29.40 2.26 18.24
CA SER A 466 -29.77 3.67 18.41
C SER A 466 -28.52 4.54 18.42
N ILE A 467 -28.65 5.81 18.03
CA ILE A 467 -27.55 6.80 18.11
C ILE A 467 -27.99 7.82 19.15
N ASP A 468 -27.49 7.69 20.38
CA ASP A 468 -27.92 8.52 21.50
C ASP A 468 -26.81 8.78 22.54
N GLN A 469 -27.20 9.30 23.70
CA GLN A 469 -26.26 9.64 24.77
C GLN A 469 -25.49 8.41 25.32
N LEU A 470 -26.00 7.19 25.14
CA LEU A 470 -25.32 5.96 25.50
C LEU A 470 -24.09 5.72 24.62
N ASP A 471 -24.13 6.12 23.34
CA ASP A 471 -22.97 6.08 22.45
C ASP A 471 -21.88 7.05 22.90
N ARG A 472 -22.26 8.29 23.23
CA ARG A 472 -21.31 9.27 23.80
C ARG A 472 -20.67 8.73 25.07
N ASN A 473 -21.47 8.17 25.98
CA ASN A 473 -20.94 7.59 27.21
C ASN A 473 -19.99 6.42 26.93
N TYR A 474 -20.34 5.53 25.98
CA TYR A 474 -19.49 4.42 25.58
C TYR A 474 -18.17 4.89 24.97
N TRP A 475 -18.21 5.91 24.11
CA TRP A 475 -17.02 6.52 23.53
C TRP A 475 -16.09 7.06 24.63
N ILE A 476 -16.64 7.82 25.58
CA ILE A 476 -15.87 8.43 26.68
C ILE A 476 -15.25 7.35 27.58
N THR A 477 -16.04 6.38 28.06
CA THR A 477 -15.60 5.47 29.13
C THR A 477 -14.96 4.18 28.63
N GLU A 478 -15.40 3.64 27.49
CA GLU A 478 -14.95 2.33 26.98
C GLU A 478 -13.90 2.47 25.87
N LEU A 479 -14.05 3.45 24.98
CA LEU A 479 -13.14 3.67 23.85
C LEU A 479 -11.96 4.55 24.25
N LYS A 480 -12.22 5.81 24.61
CA LYS A 480 -11.19 6.79 25.01
C LYS A 480 -10.64 6.53 26.42
N LYS A 481 -11.47 5.92 27.29
CA LYS A 481 -11.15 5.65 28.70
C LYS A 481 -10.79 6.92 29.47
N THR A 482 -11.63 7.94 29.33
CA THR A 482 -11.53 9.17 30.10
C THR A 482 -12.82 9.54 30.83
N TRP A 483 -12.78 10.62 31.59
CA TRP A 483 -13.89 11.16 32.36
C TRP A 483 -14.65 12.24 31.60
N LEU A 484 -15.96 12.33 31.84
CA LEU A 484 -16.72 13.56 31.61
C LEU A 484 -16.06 14.70 32.39
N GLY A 485 -15.75 15.79 31.69
CA GLY A 485 -15.02 16.92 32.26
C GLY A 485 -13.57 17.05 31.81
N ASP A 486 -12.97 16.01 31.24
CA ASP A 486 -11.58 16.01 30.78
C ASP A 486 -11.46 16.68 29.39
N SER A 487 -11.48 18.02 29.36
CA SER A 487 -11.42 18.82 28.13
C SER A 487 -10.13 18.63 27.34
N ASN A 488 -9.01 18.27 27.98
CA ASN A 488 -7.73 18.10 27.30
C ASN A 488 -7.46 16.63 26.90
N LEU A 489 -8.33 15.71 27.32
CA LEU A 489 -8.31 14.28 27.01
C LEU A 489 -7.03 13.55 27.48
N ASP A 490 -6.38 14.02 28.55
CA ASP A 490 -5.19 13.40 29.15
C ASP A 490 -5.50 12.20 30.06
N GLY A 491 -6.78 11.90 30.24
CA GLY A 491 -7.31 10.82 31.06
C GLY A 491 -7.68 11.26 32.48
N VAL A 492 -7.44 12.51 32.87
CA VAL A 492 -7.64 13.00 34.24
C VAL A 492 -8.50 14.25 34.24
N PHE A 493 -9.69 14.17 34.83
CA PHE A 493 -10.50 15.36 35.08
C PHE A 493 -10.00 16.13 36.32
N ASP A 494 -9.34 17.27 36.13
CA ASP A 494 -8.81 18.14 37.18
C ASP A 494 -8.91 19.65 36.86
N SER A 495 -8.11 20.47 37.57
CA SER A 495 -8.14 21.93 37.40
C SER A 495 -7.61 22.44 36.05
N SER A 496 -6.82 21.62 35.35
CA SER A 496 -6.25 21.96 34.05
C SER A 496 -7.32 21.98 32.96
N ASP A 497 -8.33 21.11 33.05
CA ASP A 497 -9.46 21.06 32.11
C ASP A 497 -10.29 22.33 32.13
N PHE A 498 -10.57 22.85 33.33
CA PHE A 498 -11.22 24.15 33.45
C PHE A 498 -10.38 25.25 32.83
N THR A 499 -9.06 25.19 32.93
CA THR A 499 -8.22 26.18 32.26
C THR A 499 -8.37 26.07 30.74
N PHE A 500 -8.46 24.84 30.21
CA PHE A 500 -8.67 24.59 28.79
C PHE A 500 -10.03 25.12 28.32
N ALA A 501 -11.13 24.66 28.94
CA ALA A 501 -12.50 25.04 28.59
C ALA A 501 -12.77 26.55 28.75
N PHE A 502 -12.45 27.13 29.92
CA PHE A 502 -12.73 28.56 30.17
C PHE A 502 -11.88 29.53 29.34
N THR A 503 -10.76 29.08 28.75
CA THR A 503 -9.95 29.94 27.88
C THR A 503 -10.63 30.20 26.54
N ALA A 504 -11.53 29.31 26.10
CA ALA A 504 -12.34 29.53 24.90
C ALA A 504 -13.28 30.74 25.05
N GLY A 505 -13.72 31.02 26.29
CA GLY A 505 -14.55 32.18 26.61
C GLY A 505 -16.04 31.99 26.32
N GLU A 506 -16.49 30.75 26.18
CA GLU A 506 -17.86 30.40 25.75
C GLU A 506 -18.81 30.07 26.92
N TYR A 507 -18.30 30.04 28.16
CA TYR A 507 -19.12 29.76 29.34
C TYR A 507 -20.25 30.79 29.53
N GLU A 508 -21.50 30.35 29.39
CA GLU A 508 -22.71 31.19 29.53
C GLU A 508 -22.66 32.47 28.67
N ASP A 509 -22.16 32.37 27.43
CA ASP A 509 -21.95 33.51 26.53
C ASP A 509 -23.20 33.93 25.72
N GLU A 510 -24.31 33.20 25.86
CA GLU A 510 -25.59 33.35 25.15
C GLU A 510 -25.54 33.03 23.63
N THR A 511 -24.41 32.55 23.11
CA THR A 511 -24.29 32.00 21.76
C THR A 511 -24.73 30.54 21.79
N LEU A 512 -25.50 30.10 20.79
CA LEU A 512 -26.03 28.73 20.74
C LEU A 512 -25.21 27.88 19.75
N GLY A 513 -24.79 26.70 20.18
CA GLY A 513 -24.16 25.68 19.36
C GLY A 513 -22.74 26.01 18.93
N ASN A 514 -22.00 26.83 19.69
CA ASN A 514 -20.63 27.19 19.38
C ASN A 514 -19.56 26.43 20.15
N SER A 515 -19.93 25.60 21.12
CA SER A 515 -18.98 24.86 21.96
C SER A 515 -18.87 23.38 21.56
N GLY A 516 -17.64 22.89 21.48
CA GLY A 516 -17.28 21.48 21.47
C GLY A 516 -16.74 20.99 22.82
N TRP A 517 -16.32 19.73 22.86
CA TRP A 517 -15.84 19.05 24.07
C TRP A 517 -14.70 19.80 24.77
N SER A 518 -13.73 20.25 23.96
CA SER A 518 -12.54 20.93 24.49
C SER A 518 -12.88 22.32 25.04
N GLU A 519 -13.96 22.94 24.56
CA GLU A 519 -14.45 24.26 24.97
C GLU A 519 -15.41 24.17 26.17
N GLY A 520 -15.91 22.97 26.50
CA GLY A 520 -16.66 22.67 27.72
C GLY A 520 -18.01 22.00 27.51
N ASP A 521 -18.42 21.69 26.27
CA ASP A 521 -19.65 20.95 25.94
C ASP A 521 -19.53 19.46 26.33
N TRP A 522 -19.53 19.19 27.63
CA TRP A 522 -19.39 17.85 28.16
C TRP A 522 -20.71 17.08 28.08
N ASN A 523 -21.85 17.77 28.13
CA ASN A 523 -23.17 17.16 28.02
C ASN A 523 -23.57 16.88 26.54
N GLY A 524 -22.87 17.46 25.56
CA GLY A 524 -23.05 17.25 24.13
C GLY A 524 -24.20 18.04 23.50
N ASP A 525 -24.74 19.08 24.13
CA ASP A 525 -25.84 19.89 23.64
C ASP A 525 -25.42 21.06 22.75
N GLY A 526 -24.11 21.33 22.67
CA GLY A 526 -23.48 22.34 21.82
C GLY A 526 -23.17 23.66 22.52
N ASP A 527 -23.46 23.77 23.82
CA ASP A 527 -23.25 24.97 24.62
C ASP A 527 -22.37 24.63 25.84
N PHE A 528 -21.51 25.55 26.28
CA PHE A 528 -20.82 25.41 27.57
C PHE A 528 -21.54 26.21 28.66
N ASP A 529 -22.27 25.54 29.54
CA ASP A 529 -23.02 26.19 30.60
C ASP A 529 -22.96 25.46 31.96
N SER A 530 -23.75 25.93 32.92
CA SER A 530 -23.79 25.34 34.26
C SER A 530 -24.22 23.87 34.28
N SER A 531 -24.91 23.39 33.24
CA SER A 531 -25.38 22.01 33.12
C SER A 531 -24.23 21.04 32.80
N ASP A 532 -23.22 21.44 32.02
CA ASP A 532 -22.01 20.65 31.76
C ASP A 532 -21.24 20.38 33.04
N LEU A 533 -21.06 21.44 33.84
CA LEU A 533 -20.44 21.34 35.14
C LEU A 533 -21.19 20.33 36.03
N VAL A 534 -22.52 20.38 36.03
CA VAL A 534 -23.34 19.45 36.80
C VAL A 534 -23.13 18.01 36.34
N VAL A 535 -23.13 17.75 35.03
CA VAL A 535 -22.93 16.40 34.48
C VAL A 535 -21.53 15.88 34.79
N ALA A 536 -20.48 16.67 34.56
CA ALA A 536 -19.10 16.28 34.82
C ALA A 536 -18.83 16.00 36.31
N PHE A 537 -19.33 16.85 37.22
CA PHE A 537 -19.17 16.60 38.65
C PHE A 537 -20.05 15.45 39.15
N ALA A 538 -21.24 15.24 38.56
CA ALA A 538 -22.08 14.09 38.91
C ALA A 538 -21.45 12.75 38.49
N ALA A 539 -20.63 12.73 37.44
CA ALA A 539 -19.86 11.55 37.04
C ALA A 539 -18.79 11.14 38.06
N GLY A 540 -18.36 12.07 38.94
CA GLY A 540 -17.47 11.77 40.07
C GLY A 540 -15.98 11.59 39.73
N GLY A 541 -15.56 11.99 38.53
CA GLY A 541 -14.17 11.85 38.05
C GLY A 541 -13.18 12.88 38.59
N TYR A 542 -13.65 13.99 39.16
CA TYR A 542 -12.79 15.12 39.52
C TYR A 542 -11.72 14.76 40.57
N ASN A 543 -10.44 14.88 40.21
CA ASN A 543 -9.27 14.46 40.99
C ASN A 543 -9.26 12.96 41.38
N SER A 544 -9.96 12.10 40.62
CA SER A 544 -9.98 10.65 40.87
C SER A 544 -8.81 9.91 40.20
N GLY A 545 -8.06 10.57 39.30
CA GLY A 545 -7.02 9.97 38.48
C GLY A 545 -7.58 9.27 37.22
N PRO A 546 -6.73 8.60 36.42
CA PRO A 546 -7.17 7.93 35.19
C PRO A 546 -8.20 6.82 35.42
N LEU A 547 -9.07 6.59 34.44
CA LEU A 547 -9.98 5.44 34.47
C LEU A 547 -9.20 4.10 34.45
N PRO A 548 -9.64 3.07 35.20
CA PRO A 548 -8.93 1.78 35.33
C PRO A 548 -8.81 0.92 34.06
#